data_AF-A0A0S2LYS9-F1
#
_entry.id   AF-A0A0S2LYS9-F1
#
_cell.length_a   1.000
_cell.length_b   1.000
_cell.length_c   1.000
_cell.angle_alpha   90.00
_cell.angle_beta   90.00
_cell.angle_gamma   90.00
#
_symmetry.space_group_name_H-M   'P 1'
#
loop_
_entity.id
_entity.type
_entity.pdbx_description
1 polymer ?
#
loop_
_entity_poly.entity_id
_entity_poly.type
_entity_poly.pdbx_seq_one_letter_code
_entity_poly.pdbx_strand_id
1 'polypeptide(L)'
;MLLPDKFIAPAESLVGAGLHLWQTMPSAMTIGEAWFLFRNQIDEKASFFHFVLVLDVLFMLSLIDSDENILIRRDSNADPAIGE
;
A
#
# COMPACT_ATOMS: atom_id res chain seq x y z
N MET A 1 36.25 2.52 5.46
CA MET A 1 34.89 3.06 5.67
C MET A 1 34.05 2.55 4.52
N LEU A 2 33.16 1.57 4.75
CA LEU A 2 32.21 1.12 3.73
C LEU A 2 31.22 2.26 3.50
N LEU A 3 31.17 2.83 2.30
CA LEU A 3 30.06 3.70 1.94
C LEU A 3 28.77 2.86 1.99
N PRO A 4 27.67 3.36 2.56
CA PRO A 4 26.41 2.65 2.50
C PRO A 4 25.91 2.70 1.05
N ASP A 5 26.10 1.61 0.30
CA ASP A 5 25.50 1.40 -1.03
C ASP A 5 23.96 1.27 -0.98
N LYS A 6 23.33 1.46 0.18
CA LYS A 6 21.88 1.44 0.35
C LYS A 6 21.25 2.75 -0.14
N PHE A 7 21.44 3.05 -1.41
CA PHE A 7 20.44 3.79 -2.16
C PHE A 7 19.22 2.87 -2.23
N ILE A 8 18.33 2.96 -1.24
CA ILE A 8 16.99 2.37 -1.34
C ILE A 8 16.40 3.01 -2.58
N ALA A 9 16.26 2.23 -3.66
CA ALA A 9 15.62 2.74 -4.87
C ALA A 9 14.24 3.28 -4.46
N PRO A 10 13.71 4.36 -5.05
CA PRO A 10 12.38 4.85 -4.67
C PRO A 10 11.30 3.77 -4.69
N ALA A 11 11.44 2.76 -5.56
CA ALA A 11 10.60 1.56 -5.62
C ALA A 11 10.70 0.65 -4.37
N GLU A 12 11.84 0.63 -3.70
CA GLU A 12 12.10 -0.09 -2.44
C GLU A 12 11.74 0.74 -1.20
N SER A 13 11.32 2.00 -1.38
CA SER A 13 10.82 2.82 -0.27
C SER A 13 9.41 2.40 0.11
N LEU A 14 9.04 2.51 1.39
CA LEU A 14 7.69 2.23 1.87
C LEU A 14 6.61 2.99 1.08
N VAL A 15 6.90 4.24 0.72
CA VAL A 15 5.99 5.09 -0.04
C VAL A 15 5.86 4.60 -1.49
N GLY A 16 6.96 4.21 -2.12
CA GLY A 16 6.94 3.66 -3.48
C GLY A 16 6.20 2.32 -3.55
N ALA A 17 6.49 1.41 -2.62
CA ALA A 17 5.80 0.13 -2.51
C ALA A 17 4.30 0.31 -2.22
N GLY A 18 3.94 1.26 -1.35
CA GLY A 18 2.55 1.61 -1.07
C GLY A 18 1.83 2.20 -2.27
N LEU A 19 2.45 3.15 -2.97
CA LEU A 19 1.84 3.74 -4.16
C LEU A 19 1.64 2.68 -5.26
N HIS A 20 2.60 1.78 -5.45
CA HIS A 20 2.46 0.67 -6.38
C HIS A 20 1.27 -0.20 -5.98
N LEU A 21 1.18 -0.63 -4.71
CA LEU A 21 0.06 -1.43 -4.19
C LEU A 21 -1.30 -0.74 -4.41
N TRP A 22 -1.39 0.55 -4.09
CA TRP A 22 -2.62 1.33 -4.27
C TRP A 22 -3.02 1.44 -5.74
N GLN A 23 -2.06 1.54 -6.66
CA GLN A 23 -2.33 1.61 -8.10
C GLN A 23 -2.82 0.28 -8.68
N THR A 24 -2.27 -0.85 -8.22
CA THR A 24 -2.64 -2.19 -8.70
C THR A 24 -3.86 -2.79 -8.01
N MET A 25 -4.21 -2.36 -6.80
CA MET A 25 -5.37 -2.89 -6.10
C MET A 25 -6.70 -2.44 -6.74
N PRO A 26 -7.71 -3.33 -6.81
CA PRO A 26 -9.08 -2.95 -7.17
C PRO A 26 -9.70 -2.07 -6.07
N SER A 27 -10.92 -1.58 -6.32
CA SER A 27 -11.63 -0.70 -5.38
C SER A 27 -11.84 -1.31 -3.98
N ALA A 28 -11.97 -2.63 -3.90
CA ALA A 28 -12.01 -3.35 -2.63
C ALA A 28 -11.39 -4.75 -2.79
N MET A 29 -10.65 -5.20 -1.78
CA MET A 29 -10.11 -6.56 -1.73
C MET A 29 -9.82 -6.99 -0.29
N THR A 30 -9.69 -8.28 -0.04
CA THR A 30 -9.32 -8.76 1.30
C THR A 30 -7.84 -8.49 1.59
N ILE A 31 -7.49 -8.39 2.88
CA ILE A 31 -6.08 -8.27 3.33
C ILE A 31 -5.22 -9.43 2.79
N GLY A 32 -5.78 -10.64 2.73
CA GLY A 32 -5.08 -11.82 2.21
C GLY A 32 -4.76 -11.73 0.72
N GLU A 33 -5.70 -11.24 -0.09
CA GLU A 33 -5.47 -10.98 -1.51
C GLU A 33 -4.48 -9.84 -1.72
N ALA A 34 -4.56 -8.77 -0.93
CA ALA A 34 -3.61 -7.66 -0.97
C ALA A 34 -2.19 -8.12 -0.64
N TRP A 35 -2.02 -9.00 0.36
CA TRP A 35 -0.74 -9.62 0.68
C TRP A 35 -0.23 -10.49 -0.47
N PHE A 36 -1.10 -11.28 -1.10
CA PHE A 36 -0.74 -12.10 -2.25
C PHE A 36 -0.32 -11.25 -3.46
N LEU A 37 -0.99 -10.12 -3.70
CA LEU A 37 -0.62 -9.17 -4.73
C LEU A 37 0.75 -8.54 -4.42
N PHE A 38 0.93 -8.05 -3.18
CA PHE A 38 2.16 -7.39 -2.74
C PHE A 38 3.39 -8.29 -2.92
N ARG A 39 3.33 -9.54 -2.44
CA ARG A 39 4.46 -10.47 -2.56
C ARG A 39 4.75 -10.89 -4.01
N ASN A 40 3.74 -11.01 -4.86
CA ASN A 40 3.95 -11.59 -6.19
C ASN A 40 4.28 -10.56 -7.26
N GLN A 41 3.86 -9.31 -7.05
CA GLN A 41 3.93 -8.27 -8.09
C GLN A 41 4.77 -7.07 -7.68
N ILE A 42 5.01 -6.88 -6.38
CA ILE A 42 5.67 -5.67 -5.85
C ILE A 42 7.03 -6.02 -5.24
N ASP A 43 7.04 -6.91 -4.24
CA ASP A 43 8.28 -7.35 -3.57
C ASP A 43 8.16 -8.80 -3.05
N GLU A 44 8.74 -9.74 -3.80
CA GLU A 44 8.79 -11.17 -3.46
C GLU A 44 9.55 -11.46 -2.16
N LYS A 45 10.50 -10.60 -1.80
CA LYS A 45 11.35 -10.78 -0.62
C LYS A 45 10.81 -10.06 0.60
N ALA A 46 9.71 -9.32 0.46
CA ALA A 46 9.13 -8.59 1.57
C ALA A 46 8.60 -9.54 2.66
N SER A 47 8.83 -9.12 3.91
CA SER A 47 8.17 -9.77 5.04
C SER A 47 6.73 -9.28 5.18
N PHE A 48 5.90 -10.05 5.89
CA PHE A 48 4.55 -9.61 6.22
C PHE A 48 4.54 -8.30 7.02
N PHE A 49 5.53 -8.08 7.89
CA PHE A 49 5.69 -6.82 8.61
C PHE A 49 5.94 -5.63 7.67
N HIS A 50 6.72 -5.83 6.60
CA HIS A 50 6.92 -4.78 5.60
C HIS A 50 5.60 -4.42 4.92
N PHE A 51 4.80 -5.41 4.56
CA PHE A 51 3.46 -5.19 4.02
C PHE A 51 2.54 -4.42 4.98
N VAL A 52 2.53 -4.76 6.27
CA VAL A 52 1.75 -4.03 7.28
C VAL A 52 2.20 -2.56 7.35
N LEU A 53 3.51 -2.29 7.37
CA LEU A 53 4.02 -0.91 7.35
C LEU A 53 3.60 -0.14 6.09
N VAL A 54 3.52 -0.82 4.95
CA VAL A 54 3.01 -0.23 3.71
C VAL A 54 1.53 0.14 3.85
N LEU A 55 0.70 -0.74 4.44
CA LEU A 55 -0.70 -0.45 4.72
C LEU A 55 -0.85 0.72 5.69
N ASP A 56 -0.04 0.77 6.76
CA ASP A 56 -0.04 1.87 7.73
C ASP A 56 0.23 3.21 7.02
N VAL A 57 1.20 3.24 6.10
CA VAL A 57 1.50 4.44 5.31
C VAL A 57 0.31 4.84 4.44
N LEU A 58 -0.30 3.89 3.73
CA LEU A 58 -1.47 4.18 2.88
C LEU A 58 -2.68 4.67 3.68
N PHE A 59 -2.90 4.09 4.87
CA PHE A 59 -3.96 4.50 5.77
C PHE A 59 -3.72 5.90 6.34
N MET A 60 -2.48 6.19 6.79
CA MET A 60 -2.09 7.53 7.26
C MET A 60 -2.25 8.59 6.17
N LEU A 61 -2.04 8.23 4.90
CA LEU A 61 -2.25 9.11 3.75
C LEU A 61 -3.71 9.19 3.28
N SER A 62 -4.64 8.51 3.97
CA SER A 62 -6.06 8.43 3.61
C SER A 62 -6.32 7.88 2.19
N LEU A 63 -5.41 7.05 1.69
CA LEU A 63 -5.52 6.43 0.36
C LEU A 63 -6.29 5.10 0.39
N ILE A 64 -6.35 4.47 1.57
CA ILE A 64 -7.14 3.28 1.83
C ILE A 64 -7.97 3.46 3.09
N ASP A 65 -9.01 2.66 3.20
CA ASP A 65 -9.78 2.42 4.41
C ASP A 65 -9.85 0.90 4.67
N SER A 66 -10.33 0.52 5.85
CA SER A 66 -10.54 -0.88 6.21
C SER A 66 -11.91 -1.09 6.84
N ASP A 67 -12.65 -2.05 6.32
CA ASP A 67 -13.86 -2.58 6.94
C ASP A 67 -13.64 -4.07 7.23
N GLU A 68 -13.55 -4.41 8.53
CA GLU A 68 -13.15 -5.73 9.01
C GLU A 68 -11.84 -6.26 8.37
N ASN A 69 -11.96 -7.15 7.38
CA ASN A 69 -10.84 -7.76 6.65
C ASN A 69 -10.75 -7.30 5.20
N ILE A 70 -11.53 -6.29 4.82
CA ILE A 70 -11.60 -5.73 3.47
C ILE A 70 -10.89 -4.39 3.46
N LEU A 71 -9.89 -4.26 2.59
CA LEU A 71 -9.24 -3.00 2.27
C LEU A 71 -10.03 -2.32 1.15
N ILE A 72 -10.41 -1.07 1.38
CA ILE A 72 -11.17 -0.24 0.44
C ILE A 72 -10.23 0.84 -0.06
N ARG A 73 -10.08 0.93 -1.38
CA ARG A 73 -9.31 1.99 -2.03
C ARG A 73 -10.12 3.28 -2.00
N ARG A 74 -9.52 4.38 -1.53
CA ARG A 74 -10.10 5.72 -1.68
C ARG A 74 -9.60 6.34 -2.98
N ASP A 75 -10.51 6.53 -3.92
CA ASP A 75 -10.22 7.32 -5.10
C ASP A 75 -10.45 8.79 -4.79
N SER A 76 -9.42 9.62 -4.95
CA SER A 76 -9.50 11.08 -4.76
C SER A 76 -10.49 11.76 -5.74
N ASN A 77 -11.11 11.00 -6.64
CA ASN A 77 -12.08 11.46 -7.63
C ASN A 77 -13.53 11.06 -7.29
N ALA A 78 -13.76 10.42 -6.15
CA ALA A 78 -15.09 10.06 -5.64
C ALA A 78 -15.40 10.89 -4.38
N ASP A 79 -15.50 12.21 -4.56
CA ASP A 79 -16.18 13.09 -3.61
C ASP A 79 -17.51 13.54 -4.22
N PRO A 80 -18.65 12.96 -3.82
CA PRO A 80 -19.90 13.67 -3.82
C PRO A 80 -20.28 14.02 -2.37
N ALA A 81 -20.30 15.33 -2.13
CA ALA A 81 -21.09 15.99 -1.09
C ALA A 81 -20.59 15.87 0.36
N ILE A 82 -19.85 16.89 0.75
CA ILE A 82 -20.17 17.61 1.98
C ILE A 82 -21.62 18.10 1.88
N GLY A 83 -22.52 17.51 2.67
CA GLY A 83 -23.90 17.93 2.78
C GLY A 83 -24.68 17.02 3.71
N GLU A 84 -24.56 17.23 5.02
CA GLU A 84 -25.56 17.90 5.88
C GLU A 84 -24.93 18.25 7.23
#